data_AF-A0A7C6MYL3-F1
#
_entry.id   AF-A0A7C6MYL3-F1
#
_cell.length_a   1.000
_cell.length_b   1.000
_cell.length_c   1.000
_cell.angle_alpha   90.00
_cell.angle_beta   90.00
_cell.angle_gamma   90.00
#
_symmetry.space_group_name_H-M   'P 1'
#
loop_
_entity.id
_entity.type
_entity.pdbx_description
1 polymer ?
#
loop_
_entity_poly.entity_id
_entity_poly.type
_entity_poly.pdbx_seq_one_letter_code
_entity_poly.pdbx_strand_id
1 'polypeptide(L)'
;MLNINAFLLLALLSAVKNYGNHWKVDTALKDKISTMSDESVPVIILSKSLNGSSIEQFIKEHKGKLKYRLPIINGYAVELRCNCLMPMANIKEVEYICEDSKISSFMDIARKTVGAHNFGNNKYTGSNVVVAILDTGVYPHPDLTKPKNRIIYFKDFVNNKKFPYDDNGHGTHVAGTVAGNGTMSKGKYNGIAPEAKIIGIKVLDSNGSGNASDILAGMQWVLDNKDKYNIRIVSLSLGSKPNKAATMDPLIRGVNALWDNNLVVVAAAGNSGPKRSTIASPGISPKIITVGASDDMRTIEPFDDSIADFSSRGPVGCCGKKPDLVAPGVNIVSTATDKKYGGDKNGPDGANMPKPYRTMSGTSVSTPIVSGCIALILEKYPSLTPNDIKKLLKKSTINLNKSEYVQGKGLISLKKLNGQ
;
A
#
# COMPACT_ATOMS: atom_id res chain seq x y z
N MET A 1 -44.26 19.39 47.62
CA MET A 1 -43.81 19.09 46.24
C MET A 1 -42.48 19.78 45.94
N LEU A 2 -41.45 19.50 46.75
CA LEU A 2 -40.09 20.06 46.62
C LEU A 2 -39.15 18.92 46.97
N ASN A 3 -38.49 18.31 45.96
CA ASN A 3 -37.18 17.61 46.08
C ASN A 3 -36.78 16.72 44.89
N ILE A 4 -37.50 16.72 43.77
CA ILE A 4 -37.09 15.88 42.61
C ILE A 4 -36.08 16.61 41.69
N ASN A 5 -36.10 17.95 41.64
CA ASN A 5 -35.21 18.72 40.75
C ASN A 5 -33.77 18.89 41.27
N ALA A 6 -33.52 18.82 42.57
CA ALA A 6 -32.16 18.95 43.12
C ALA A 6 -31.30 17.69 42.90
N PHE A 7 -31.93 16.50 42.94
CA PHE A 7 -31.24 15.23 42.69
C PHE A 7 -30.89 15.03 41.21
N LEU A 8 -31.78 15.44 40.29
CA LEU A 8 -31.49 15.41 38.86
C LEU A 8 -30.38 16.40 38.48
N LEU A 9 -30.34 17.58 39.10
CA LEU A 9 -29.30 18.59 38.83
C LEU A 9 -27.94 18.17 39.39
N LEU A 10 -27.88 17.54 40.57
CA LEU A 10 -26.64 16.95 41.09
C LEU A 10 -26.17 15.73 40.29
N ALA A 11 -27.10 14.90 39.77
CA ALA A 11 -26.77 13.77 38.91
C ALA A 11 -26.30 14.22 37.51
N LEU A 12 -26.84 15.32 36.97
CA LEU A 12 -26.34 15.94 35.74
C LEU A 12 -25.01 16.66 35.97
N LEU A 13 -24.79 17.31 37.13
CA LEU A 13 -23.49 17.90 37.48
C LEU A 13 -22.41 16.85 37.80
N SER A 14 -22.79 15.66 38.30
CA SER A 14 -21.87 14.52 38.45
C SER A 14 -21.62 13.78 37.14
N ALA A 15 -22.61 13.70 36.24
CA ALA A 15 -22.45 13.15 34.89
C ALA A 15 -21.62 14.07 33.98
N VAL A 16 -21.73 15.40 34.13
CA VAL A 16 -20.87 16.37 33.44
C VAL A 16 -19.44 16.36 34.01
N LYS A 17 -19.24 15.99 35.29
CA LYS A 17 -17.91 15.77 35.89
C LYS A 17 -17.23 14.47 35.43
N ASN A 18 -17.98 13.49 34.91
CA ASN A 18 -17.45 12.21 34.44
C ASN A 18 -17.15 12.16 32.94
N TYR A 19 -17.41 13.23 32.18
CA TYR A 19 -16.73 13.45 30.91
C TYR A 19 -15.32 13.98 31.21
N GLY A 20 -14.46 13.09 31.73
CA GLY A 20 -13.02 13.38 31.85
C GLY A 20 -12.46 13.78 30.48
N ASN A 21 -11.21 14.26 30.45
CA ASN A 21 -10.53 14.72 29.23
C ASN A 21 -10.27 13.59 28.18
N HIS A 22 -11.23 12.71 27.92
CA HIS A 22 -11.22 11.61 26.97
C HIS A 22 -10.85 12.06 25.55
N TRP A 23 -11.10 13.32 25.18
CA TRP A 23 -10.70 13.86 23.88
C TRP A 23 -9.18 14.00 23.73
N LYS A 24 -8.43 14.07 24.84
CA LYS A 24 -6.96 14.15 24.84
C LYS A 24 -6.26 12.81 24.66
N VAL A 25 -6.99 11.69 24.72
CA VAL A 25 -6.42 10.36 24.52
C VAL A 25 -6.76 9.88 23.12
N ASP A 26 -5.75 9.44 22.40
CA ASP A 26 -5.90 8.88 21.06
C ASP A 26 -6.89 7.72 21.03
N THR A 27 -7.69 7.65 19.95
CA THR A 27 -8.73 6.65 19.79
C THR A 27 -8.17 5.23 19.82
N ALA A 28 -6.99 4.99 19.22
CA ALA A 28 -6.35 3.67 19.23
C ALA A 28 -5.95 3.22 20.63
N LEU A 29 -5.67 4.16 21.55
CA LEU A 29 -5.38 3.85 22.95
C LEU A 29 -6.64 3.57 23.76
N LYS A 30 -7.80 4.14 23.40
CA LYS A 30 -9.07 3.91 24.13
C LYS A 30 -9.50 2.45 24.08
N ASP A 31 -9.31 1.80 22.94
CA ASP A 31 -9.62 0.37 22.76
C ASP A 31 -8.69 -0.53 23.58
N LYS A 32 -7.43 -0.11 23.79
CA LYS A 32 -6.47 -0.82 24.65
C LYS A 32 -6.77 -0.62 26.13
N ILE A 33 -7.25 0.56 26.52
CA ILE A 33 -7.66 0.84 27.90
C ILE A 33 -8.83 -0.05 28.33
N SER A 34 -9.77 -0.32 27.43
CA SER A 34 -10.94 -1.16 27.73
C SER A 34 -10.63 -2.66 27.77
N THR A 35 -9.54 -3.10 27.14
CA THR A 35 -9.21 -4.53 26.96
C THR A 35 -7.98 -5.00 27.73
N MET A 36 -7.05 -4.09 28.09
CA MET A 36 -5.71 -4.43 28.62
C MET A 36 -5.30 -3.49 29.78
N SER A 37 -6.17 -3.33 30.79
CA SER A 37 -6.07 -2.27 31.80
C SER A 37 -4.75 -2.23 32.60
N ASP A 38 -4.13 -3.37 32.89
CA ASP A 38 -2.92 -3.47 33.72
C ASP A 38 -1.61 -3.58 32.92
N GLU A 39 -1.70 -3.71 31.59
CA GLU A 39 -0.52 -3.78 30.74
C GLU A 39 0.08 -2.39 30.51
N SER A 40 1.41 -2.36 30.38
CA SER A 40 2.15 -1.12 30.05
C SER A 40 2.25 -0.95 28.55
N VAL A 41 1.93 0.25 28.07
CA VAL A 41 2.00 0.62 26.66
C VAL A 41 2.95 1.81 26.47
N PRO A 42 3.72 1.84 25.38
CA PRO A 42 4.56 2.99 25.08
C PRO A 42 3.68 4.10 24.47
N VAL A 43 3.78 5.31 25.01
CA VAL A 43 2.98 6.48 24.64
C VAL A 43 3.85 7.74 24.51
N ILE A 44 3.39 8.68 23.71
CA ILE A 44 3.91 10.04 23.64
C ILE A 44 2.87 10.97 24.28
N ILE A 45 3.29 11.71 25.30
CA ILE A 45 2.47 12.70 26.00
C ILE A 45 2.90 14.08 25.52
N LEU A 46 2.04 14.76 24.76
CA LEU A 46 2.23 16.15 24.37
C LEU A 46 1.81 17.06 25.52
N SER A 47 2.67 18.01 25.87
CA SER A 47 2.47 18.97 26.94
C SER A 47 2.48 20.39 26.40
N LYS A 48 1.74 21.29 27.05
CA LYS A 48 1.79 22.73 26.75
C LYS A 48 3.17 23.35 27.03
N SER A 49 3.95 22.73 27.91
CA SER A 49 5.31 23.15 28.28
C SER A 49 6.07 21.99 28.92
N LEU A 50 7.40 21.95 28.72
CA LEU A 50 8.27 20.98 29.37
C LEU A 50 8.71 21.37 30.78
N ASN A 51 8.31 22.55 31.27
CA ASN A 51 8.66 23.04 32.60
C ASN A 51 7.74 22.50 33.71
N GLY A 52 6.75 21.67 33.37
CA GLY A 52 5.77 21.15 34.33
C GLY A 52 6.30 19.94 35.10
N SER A 53 6.45 20.08 36.42
CA SER A 53 6.82 18.98 37.33
C SER A 53 5.73 17.91 37.47
N SER A 54 4.47 18.28 37.20
CA SER A 54 3.28 17.45 37.42
C SER A 54 3.24 16.17 36.58
N ILE A 55 3.65 16.24 35.30
CA ILE A 55 3.65 15.08 34.40
C ILE A 55 4.72 14.06 34.83
N GLU A 56 5.93 14.52 35.10
CA GLU A 56 7.02 13.63 35.53
C GLU A 56 6.79 13.03 36.91
N GLN A 57 6.23 13.83 37.82
CA GLN A 57 5.80 13.35 39.13
C GLN A 57 4.74 12.26 38.98
N PHE A 58 3.72 12.48 38.15
CA PHE A 58 2.68 11.47 37.89
C PHE A 58 3.27 10.18 37.33
N ILE A 59 4.19 10.28 36.33
CA ILE A 59 4.87 9.12 35.75
C ILE A 59 5.58 8.32 36.84
N LYS A 60 6.31 9.01 37.73
CA LYS A 60 7.06 8.38 38.82
C LYS A 60 6.13 7.72 39.85
N GLU A 61 5.06 8.40 40.27
CA GLU A 61 4.07 7.88 41.23
C GLU A 61 3.38 6.62 40.73
N HIS A 62 3.10 6.56 39.42
CA HIS A 62 2.41 5.43 38.79
C HIS A 62 3.37 4.36 38.24
N LYS A 63 4.66 4.42 38.61
CA LYS A 63 5.71 3.49 38.19
C LYS A 63 5.88 3.41 36.66
N GLY A 64 5.55 4.48 35.94
CA GLY A 64 5.84 4.62 34.52
C GLY A 64 7.32 4.85 34.26
N LYS A 65 7.79 4.50 33.07
CA LYS A 65 9.19 4.66 32.66
C LYS A 65 9.30 5.79 31.64
N LEU A 66 9.82 6.93 32.07
CA LEU A 66 10.20 8.01 31.16
C LEU A 66 11.39 7.56 30.32
N LYS A 67 11.20 7.51 29.00
CA LYS A 67 12.24 7.12 28.03
C LYS A 67 12.99 8.34 27.51
N TYR A 68 12.26 9.37 27.06
CA TYR A 68 12.84 10.61 26.52
C TYR A 68 11.99 11.83 26.86
N ARG A 69 12.65 12.98 27.09
CA ARG A 69 12.05 14.30 26.91
C ARG A 69 12.21 14.71 25.45
N LEU A 70 11.17 15.26 24.83
CA LEU A 70 11.10 15.62 23.41
C LEU A 70 10.85 17.14 23.25
N PRO A 71 11.86 18.02 23.47
CA PRO A 71 11.70 19.48 23.37
C PRO A 71 11.17 20.00 22.04
N ILE A 72 11.45 19.29 20.95
CA ILE A 72 10.99 19.64 19.61
C ILE A 72 9.45 19.66 19.47
N ILE A 73 8.73 18.91 20.31
CA ILE A 73 7.26 18.81 20.29
C ILE A 73 6.64 19.03 21.68
N ASN A 74 7.41 19.58 22.62
CA ASN A 74 7.01 19.70 24.02
C ASN A 74 6.44 18.39 24.60
N GLY A 75 7.08 17.25 24.31
CA GLY A 75 6.54 15.93 24.63
C GLY A 75 7.39 15.07 25.57
N TYR A 76 6.80 13.98 26.06
CA TYR A 76 7.47 12.93 26.82
C TYR A 76 7.18 11.57 26.18
N ALA A 77 8.21 10.79 25.85
CA ALA A 77 8.06 9.39 25.45
C ALA A 77 8.13 8.52 26.72
N VAL A 78 7.06 7.79 27.03
CA VAL A 78 6.87 7.12 28.32
C VAL A 78 6.25 5.75 28.11
N GLU A 79 6.66 4.77 28.90
CA GLU A 79 5.93 3.50 29.05
C GLU A 79 5.05 3.59 30.30
N LEU A 80 3.72 3.49 30.13
CA LEU A 80 2.75 3.68 31.20
C LEU A 80 1.63 2.63 31.13
N ARG A 81 1.07 2.23 32.27
CA ARG A 81 -0.08 1.31 32.29
C ARG A 81 -1.32 1.93 31.66
N CYS A 82 -2.10 1.12 30.93
CA CYS A 82 -3.32 1.55 30.27
C CYS A 82 -4.29 2.27 31.22
N ASN A 83 -4.52 1.73 32.42
CA ASN A 83 -5.37 2.35 33.45
C ASN A 83 -4.90 3.74 33.93
N CYS A 84 -3.64 4.11 33.70
CA CYS A 84 -3.09 5.42 34.07
C CYS A 84 -3.28 6.49 32.99
N LEU A 85 -3.69 6.13 31.76
CA LEU A 85 -3.79 7.06 30.63
C LEU A 85 -4.94 8.07 30.79
N MET A 86 -6.11 7.62 31.26
CA MET A 86 -7.24 8.54 31.52
C MET A 86 -6.95 9.50 32.69
N PRO A 87 -6.40 9.06 33.84
CA PRO A 87 -5.93 9.98 34.88
C PRO A 87 -4.85 10.96 34.39
N MET A 88 -3.88 10.51 33.58
CA MET A 88 -2.86 11.38 32.98
C MET A 88 -3.48 12.50 32.12
N ALA A 89 -4.52 12.19 31.33
CA ALA A 89 -5.21 13.19 30.50
C ALA A 89 -5.89 14.31 31.31
N ASN A 90 -6.18 14.08 32.60
CA ASN A 90 -6.76 15.07 33.48
C ASN A 90 -5.74 16.11 34.00
N ILE A 91 -4.45 15.87 33.85
CA ILE A 91 -3.40 16.86 34.14
C ILE A 91 -3.57 18.05 33.19
N LYS A 92 -3.51 19.28 33.73
CA LYS A 92 -3.82 20.53 33.00
C LYS A 92 -2.80 20.82 31.89
N GLU A 93 -1.56 20.41 32.14
CA GLU A 93 -0.39 20.54 31.29
C GLU A 93 -0.44 19.58 30.10
N VAL A 94 -1.09 18.43 30.24
CA VAL A 94 -1.25 17.46 29.15
C VAL A 94 -2.21 18.02 28.10
N GLU A 95 -1.72 18.06 26.86
CA GLU A 95 -2.47 18.48 25.69
C GLU A 95 -3.05 17.28 24.95
N TYR A 96 -2.24 16.25 24.74
CA TYR A 96 -2.64 15.03 24.03
C TYR A 96 -1.78 13.84 24.44
N ILE A 97 -2.33 12.63 24.36
CA ILE A 97 -1.65 11.35 24.61
C ILE A 97 -1.89 10.47 23.39
N CYS A 98 -0.82 10.13 22.67
CA CYS A 98 -0.85 9.20 21.56
C CYS A 98 0.05 7.99 21.80
N GLU A 99 -0.14 6.93 21.03
CA GLU A 99 0.71 5.76 21.09
C GLU A 99 2.12 6.09 20.58
N ASP A 100 3.16 5.60 21.26
CA ASP A 100 4.52 5.55 20.71
C ASP A 100 4.59 4.35 19.76
N SER A 101 3.97 4.53 18.60
CA SER A 101 3.76 3.48 17.61
C SER A 101 5.10 2.93 17.12
N LYS A 102 5.25 1.61 17.16
CA LYS A 102 6.39 0.92 16.54
C LYS A 102 6.38 1.19 15.03
N ILE A 103 7.25 2.08 14.57
CA ILE A 103 7.39 2.36 13.13
C ILE A 103 7.99 1.13 12.46
N SER A 104 7.17 0.47 11.64
CA SER A 104 7.60 -0.63 10.78
C SER A 104 7.93 -0.11 9.38
N SER A 105 8.66 -0.88 8.59
CA SER A 105 8.94 -0.51 7.20
C SER A 105 7.68 -0.51 6.34
N PHE A 106 7.48 0.53 5.53
CA PHE A 106 6.28 0.72 4.73
C PHE A 106 5.86 -0.47 3.84
N MET A 107 6.80 -1.26 3.31
CA MET A 107 6.44 -2.47 2.55
C MET A 107 5.99 -3.64 3.45
N ASP A 108 6.58 -3.77 4.65
CA ASP A 108 6.12 -4.75 5.65
C ASP A 108 4.73 -4.37 6.16
N ILE A 109 4.47 -3.08 6.36
CA ILE A 109 3.15 -2.55 6.70
C ILE A 109 2.17 -2.83 5.57
N ALA A 110 2.45 -2.39 4.34
CA ALA A 110 1.57 -2.63 3.20
C ALA A 110 1.24 -4.13 3.00
N ARG A 111 2.23 -5.03 3.14
CA ARG A 111 2.04 -6.49 3.08
C ARG A 111 1.15 -7.00 4.22
N LYS A 112 1.20 -6.39 5.40
CA LYS A 112 0.35 -6.70 6.55
C LYS A 112 -1.06 -6.14 6.41
N THR A 113 -1.19 -4.90 6.01
CA THR A 113 -2.46 -4.18 5.76
C THR A 113 -3.32 -4.95 4.76
N VAL A 114 -2.74 -5.38 3.63
CA VAL A 114 -3.49 -6.18 2.64
C VAL A 114 -3.64 -7.66 3.02
N GLY A 115 -3.07 -8.11 4.13
CA GLY A 115 -3.19 -9.49 4.62
C GLY A 115 -2.34 -10.53 3.84
N ALA A 116 -1.44 -10.09 2.97
CA ALA A 116 -0.60 -11.00 2.17
C ALA A 116 0.35 -11.84 3.01
N HIS A 117 0.85 -11.29 4.11
CA HIS A 117 1.76 -11.98 5.03
C HIS A 117 1.20 -13.23 5.71
N ASN A 118 -0.12 -13.47 5.65
CA ASN A 118 -0.80 -14.63 6.25
C ASN A 118 -1.83 -15.26 5.29
N PHE A 119 -1.73 -14.98 3.99
CA PHE A 119 -2.70 -15.50 3.04
C PHE A 119 -2.59 -17.03 2.94
N GLY A 120 -3.72 -17.73 3.11
CA GLY A 120 -3.76 -19.19 3.22
C GLY A 120 -2.80 -19.78 4.28
N ASN A 121 -2.64 -19.15 5.44
CA ASN A 121 -1.71 -19.59 6.50
C ASN A 121 -0.27 -19.74 6.00
N ASN A 122 0.20 -18.77 5.20
CA ASN A 122 1.53 -18.76 4.58
C ASN A 122 1.79 -19.84 3.54
N LYS A 123 0.75 -20.55 3.09
CA LYS A 123 0.88 -21.60 2.08
C LYS A 123 1.12 -21.05 0.67
N TYR A 124 0.64 -19.86 0.39
CA TYR A 124 0.70 -19.26 -0.95
C TYR A 124 1.71 -18.12 -0.98
N THR A 125 2.59 -18.15 -1.96
CA THR A 125 3.73 -17.25 -2.16
C THR A 125 3.73 -16.60 -3.55
N GLY A 126 2.74 -16.93 -4.37
CA GLY A 126 2.64 -16.59 -5.78
C GLY A 126 3.36 -17.58 -6.68
N SER A 127 3.74 -18.74 -6.15
CA SER A 127 4.49 -19.74 -6.90
C SER A 127 3.73 -20.14 -8.17
N ASN A 128 4.47 -20.36 -9.26
CA ASN A 128 3.94 -20.72 -10.59
C ASN A 128 3.02 -19.69 -11.27
N VAL A 129 2.81 -18.51 -10.70
CA VAL A 129 2.11 -17.41 -11.38
C VAL A 129 3.11 -16.46 -12.03
N VAL A 130 2.83 -16.06 -13.27
CA VAL A 130 3.68 -15.14 -14.04
C VAL A 130 3.01 -13.79 -14.20
N VAL A 131 3.75 -12.74 -13.83
CA VAL A 131 3.35 -11.32 -13.93
C VAL A 131 4.21 -10.63 -14.97
N ALA A 132 3.57 -10.12 -16.02
CA ALA A 132 4.20 -9.23 -16.99
C ALA A 132 4.13 -7.78 -16.49
N ILE A 133 5.28 -7.12 -16.40
CA ILE A 133 5.42 -5.73 -15.95
C ILE A 133 5.82 -4.88 -17.15
N LEU A 134 4.91 -4.01 -17.59
CA LEU A 134 5.16 -3.05 -18.67
C LEU A 134 5.56 -1.72 -18.04
N ASP A 135 6.85 -1.40 -18.07
CA ASP A 135 7.42 -0.28 -17.31
C ASP A 135 8.77 0.20 -17.90
N THR A 136 9.64 0.83 -17.10
CA THR A 136 10.99 1.29 -17.47
C THR A 136 12.03 0.18 -17.58
N GLY A 137 11.63 -1.06 -17.32
CA GLY A 137 12.49 -2.25 -17.34
C GLY A 137 12.47 -2.99 -16.01
N VAL A 138 13.42 -3.91 -15.83
CA VAL A 138 13.61 -4.63 -14.57
C VAL A 138 15.09 -4.91 -14.40
N TYR A 139 15.68 -4.35 -13.35
CA TYR A 139 17.04 -4.65 -12.96
C TYR A 139 17.08 -6.04 -12.29
N PRO A 140 18.07 -6.89 -12.61
CA PRO A 140 18.26 -8.20 -12.00
C PRO A 140 18.76 -8.10 -10.53
N HIS A 141 17.96 -7.46 -9.69
CA HIS A 141 18.20 -7.26 -8.27
C HIS A 141 18.29 -8.61 -7.53
N PRO A 142 19.18 -8.77 -6.52
CA PRO A 142 19.28 -10.02 -5.75
C PRO A 142 17.95 -10.51 -5.14
N ASP A 143 17.08 -9.59 -4.71
CA ASP A 143 15.73 -9.94 -4.23
C ASP A 143 14.78 -10.49 -5.31
N LEU A 144 15.15 -10.44 -6.59
CA LEU A 144 14.42 -11.03 -7.72
C LEU A 144 15.20 -12.21 -8.33
N THR A 145 16.52 -12.25 -8.15
CA THR A 145 17.39 -13.24 -8.80
C THR A 145 17.92 -14.34 -7.88
N LYS A 146 17.91 -14.14 -6.56
CA LYS A 146 18.37 -15.10 -5.56
C LYS A 146 17.22 -15.62 -4.68
N PRO A 147 17.32 -16.85 -4.14
CA PRO A 147 18.29 -17.89 -4.52
C PRO A 147 18.04 -18.46 -5.92
N LYS A 148 16.84 -18.22 -6.49
CA LYS A 148 16.45 -18.63 -7.83
C LYS A 148 16.04 -17.40 -8.63
N ASN A 149 16.44 -17.36 -9.90
CA ASN A 149 16.04 -16.29 -10.79
C ASN A 149 14.53 -16.35 -11.09
N ARG A 150 13.81 -15.30 -10.70
CA ARG A 150 12.37 -15.13 -10.97
C ARG A 150 12.11 -14.22 -12.16
N ILE A 151 13.11 -13.50 -12.68
CA ILE A 151 12.99 -12.79 -13.96
C ILE A 151 13.20 -13.82 -15.07
N ILE A 152 12.10 -14.34 -15.61
CA ILE A 152 12.12 -15.45 -16.57
C ILE A 152 12.27 -14.99 -18.03
N TYR A 153 11.93 -13.72 -18.30
CA TYR A 153 12.10 -13.12 -19.61
C TYR A 153 12.19 -11.60 -19.52
N PHE A 154 12.88 -11.00 -20.50
CA PHE A 154 12.98 -9.55 -20.66
C PHE A 154 12.83 -9.17 -22.13
N LYS A 155 12.02 -8.15 -22.42
CA LYS A 155 11.87 -7.57 -23.75
C LYS A 155 11.99 -6.05 -23.66
N ASP A 156 12.84 -5.48 -24.49
CA ASP A 156 13.05 -4.04 -24.59
C ASP A 156 12.52 -3.52 -25.93
N PHE A 157 11.52 -2.63 -25.88
CA PHE A 157 10.98 -1.92 -27.04
C PHE A 157 11.57 -0.52 -27.21
N VAL A 158 12.37 -0.04 -26.26
CA VAL A 158 12.94 1.31 -26.27
C VAL A 158 14.33 1.31 -26.89
N ASN A 159 15.23 0.47 -26.38
CA ASN A 159 16.63 0.42 -26.84
C ASN A 159 17.01 -0.93 -27.47
N ASN A 160 16.06 -1.85 -27.63
CA ASN A 160 16.26 -3.19 -28.20
C ASN A 160 17.38 -4.02 -27.52
N LYS A 161 17.66 -3.79 -26.24
CA LYS A 161 18.64 -4.60 -25.51
C LYS A 161 18.10 -6.00 -25.21
N LYS A 162 19.02 -6.97 -25.17
CA LYS A 162 18.69 -8.39 -24.97
C LYS A 162 18.58 -8.79 -23.50
N PHE A 163 19.31 -8.11 -22.61
CA PHE A 163 19.44 -8.47 -21.20
C PHE A 163 18.68 -7.51 -20.29
N PRO A 164 18.15 -7.98 -19.15
CA PRO A 164 17.37 -7.16 -18.23
C PRO A 164 18.21 -6.02 -17.65
N TYR A 165 17.64 -4.83 -17.63
CA TYR A 165 18.18 -3.62 -17.02
C TYR A 165 17.02 -2.65 -16.73
N ASP A 166 17.32 -1.61 -15.96
CA ASP A 166 16.39 -0.51 -15.69
C ASP A 166 17.18 0.78 -15.39
N ASP A 167 17.18 1.70 -16.34
CA ASP A 167 17.89 2.98 -16.30
C ASP A 167 17.10 4.10 -15.61
N ASN A 168 15.85 3.83 -15.20
CA ASN A 168 15.03 4.76 -14.43
C ASN A 168 14.87 4.31 -12.96
N GLY A 169 14.58 3.02 -12.76
CA GLY A 169 14.36 2.39 -11.47
C GLY A 169 12.91 2.28 -11.01
N HIS A 170 11.94 2.76 -11.79
CA HIS A 170 10.53 2.63 -11.48
C HIS A 170 10.07 1.18 -11.67
N GLY A 171 10.34 0.57 -12.83
CA GLY A 171 9.96 -0.81 -13.12
C GLY A 171 10.59 -1.84 -12.18
N THR A 172 11.83 -1.61 -11.73
CA THR A 172 12.48 -2.43 -10.69
C THR A 172 11.76 -2.31 -9.35
N HIS A 173 11.34 -1.10 -8.94
CA HIS A 173 10.58 -0.91 -7.71
C HIS A 173 9.23 -1.66 -7.78
N VAL A 174 8.52 -1.52 -8.90
CA VAL A 174 7.27 -2.23 -9.20
C VAL A 174 7.47 -3.75 -9.14
N ALA A 175 8.52 -4.29 -9.78
CA ALA A 175 8.84 -5.71 -9.77
C ALA A 175 9.14 -6.25 -8.37
N GLY A 176 9.90 -5.50 -7.57
CA GLY A 176 10.16 -5.85 -6.17
C GLY A 176 8.90 -5.84 -5.32
N THR A 177 7.97 -4.92 -5.55
CA THR A 177 6.72 -4.85 -4.80
C THR A 177 5.83 -6.06 -5.09
N VAL A 178 5.87 -6.58 -6.33
CA VAL A 178 5.22 -7.85 -6.66
C VAL A 178 5.98 -9.03 -6.04
N ALA A 179 7.26 -9.24 -6.40
CA ALA A 179 7.95 -10.53 -6.23
C ALA A 179 9.33 -10.46 -5.56
N GLY A 180 9.68 -9.33 -4.95
CA GLY A 180 10.89 -9.21 -4.15
C GLY A 180 10.83 -10.16 -2.95
N ASN A 181 11.83 -11.00 -2.74
CA ASN A 181 11.85 -11.93 -1.62
C ASN A 181 12.64 -11.41 -0.40
N GLY A 182 13.00 -10.12 -0.40
CA GLY A 182 13.64 -9.47 0.73
C GLY A 182 15.02 -10.03 1.10
N THR A 183 15.71 -10.76 0.20
CA THR A 183 17.02 -11.38 0.48
C THR A 183 18.02 -10.36 1.06
N MET A 184 18.14 -9.18 0.46
CA MET A 184 19.06 -8.13 0.90
C MET A 184 18.62 -7.40 2.18
N SER A 185 17.41 -7.67 2.68
CA SER A 185 16.85 -7.08 3.89
C SER A 185 16.46 -8.11 4.95
N LYS A 186 16.91 -9.37 4.79
CA LYS A 186 16.58 -10.49 5.68
C LYS A 186 15.06 -10.67 5.83
N GLY A 187 14.32 -10.52 4.74
CA GLY A 187 12.87 -10.67 4.65
C GLY A 187 12.05 -9.45 5.04
N LYS A 188 12.69 -8.33 5.43
CA LYS A 188 11.98 -7.11 5.87
C LYS A 188 11.21 -6.42 4.74
N TYR A 189 11.77 -6.36 3.53
CA TYR A 189 11.13 -5.74 2.37
C TYR A 189 10.66 -6.80 1.37
N ASN A 190 9.88 -7.77 1.86
CA ASN A 190 9.22 -8.75 1.02
C ASN A 190 8.11 -8.10 0.20
N GLY A 191 8.12 -8.37 -1.10
CA GLY A 191 7.01 -8.21 -2.01
C GLY A 191 5.77 -8.99 -1.55
N ILE A 192 4.66 -8.75 -2.23
CA ILE A 192 3.39 -9.38 -1.90
C ILE A 192 3.38 -10.88 -2.24
N ALA A 193 3.96 -11.25 -3.39
CA ALA A 193 4.02 -12.59 -3.95
C ALA A 193 5.48 -12.99 -4.26
N PRO A 194 6.30 -13.26 -3.22
CA PRO A 194 7.76 -13.36 -3.33
C PRO A 194 8.29 -14.51 -4.22
N GLU A 195 7.44 -15.47 -4.60
CA GLU A 195 7.80 -16.58 -5.51
C GLU A 195 7.16 -16.47 -6.90
N ALA A 196 6.43 -15.38 -7.17
CA ALA A 196 5.92 -15.11 -8.51
C ALA A 196 7.06 -14.88 -9.52
N LYS A 197 6.85 -15.32 -10.75
CA LYS A 197 7.77 -15.10 -11.86
C LYS A 197 7.47 -13.76 -12.52
N ILE A 198 8.50 -13.03 -12.90
CA ILE A 198 8.43 -11.73 -13.52
C ILE A 198 8.87 -11.83 -14.99
N ILE A 199 8.09 -11.20 -15.87
CA ILE A 199 8.52 -10.83 -17.21
C ILE A 199 8.62 -9.30 -17.26
N GLY A 200 9.81 -8.78 -17.52
CA GLY A 200 10.02 -7.35 -17.70
C GLY A 200 9.84 -6.94 -19.15
N ILE A 201 8.89 -6.04 -19.42
CA ILE A 201 8.65 -5.46 -20.75
C ILE A 201 8.95 -3.97 -20.67
N LYS A 202 10.13 -3.55 -21.13
CA LYS A 202 10.52 -2.14 -21.15
C LYS A 202 9.82 -1.42 -22.30
N VAL A 203 8.91 -0.52 -21.94
CA VAL A 203 8.14 0.34 -22.85
C VAL A 203 8.27 1.82 -22.50
N LEU A 204 8.95 2.14 -21.39
CA LEU A 204 9.27 3.49 -20.95
C LEU A 204 10.79 3.72 -20.96
N ASP A 205 11.19 4.92 -21.33
CA ASP A 205 12.58 5.38 -21.40
C ASP A 205 13.18 5.66 -20.00
N SER A 206 14.41 6.18 -19.99
CA SER A 206 15.13 6.52 -18.76
C SER A 206 14.49 7.65 -17.96
N ASN A 207 13.63 8.48 -18.57
CA ASN A 207 12.84 9.52 -17.92
C ASN A 207 11.49 9.00 -17.41
N GLY A 208 11.15 7.73 -17.65
CA GLY A 208 9.85 7.16 -17.29
C GLY A 208 8.73 7.56 -18.25
N SER A 209 9.08 8.00 -19.47
CA SER A 209 8.14 8.38 -20.52
C SER A 209 8.16 7.36 -21.65
N GLY A 210 7.05 7.22 -22.38
CA GLY A 210 7.00 6.30 -23.51
C GLY A 210 5.78 6.56 -24.39
N ASN A 211 5.85 6.10 -25.64
CA ASN A 211 4.78 6.29 -26.59
C ASN A 211 3.70 5.22 -26.41
N ALA A 212 2.45 5.58 -26.74
CA ALA A 212 1.36 4.61 -26.74
C ALA A 212 1.62 3.42 -27.69
N SER A 213 2.37 3.64 -28.78
CA SER A 213 2.81 2.59 -29.71
C SER A 213 3.65 1.52 -29.02
N ASP A 214 4.61 1.92 -28.20
CA ASP A 214 5.57 1.00 -27.56
C ASP A 214 4.86 0.20 -26.47
N ILE A 215 3.96 0.86 -25.73
CA ILE A 215 3.08 0.23 -24.75
C ILE A 215 2.18 -0.81 -25.43
N LEU A 216 1.55 -0.48 -26.56
CA LEU A 216 0.71 -1.41 -27.32
C LEU A 216 1.51 -2.57 -27.91
N ALA A 217 2.72 -2.32 -28.41
CA ALA A 217 3.62 -3.38 -28.88
C ALA A 217 4.00 -4.33 -27.73
N GLY A 218 4.24 -3.79 -26.53
CA GLY A 218 4.44 -4.56 -25.32
C GLY A 218 3.22 -5.42 -24.95
N MET A 219 2.01 -4.85 -25.03
CA MET A 219 0.76 -5.59 -24.81
C MET A 219 0.59 -6.72 -25.83
N GLN A 220 0.84 -6.44 -27.12
CA GLN A 220 0.76 -7.44 -28.17
C GLN A 220 1.74 -8.60 -27.92
N TRP A 221 2.99 -8.29 -27.57
CA TRP A 221 3.98 -9.31 -27.24
C TRP A 221 3.54 -10.19 -26.08
N VAL A 222 2.95 -9.59 -25.03
CA VAL A 222 2.40 -10.35 -23.90
C VAL A 222 1.28 -11.28 -24.36
N LEU A 223 0.37 -10.80 -25.21
CA LEU A 223 -0.71 -11.61 -25.75
C LEU A 223 -0.17 -12.80 -26.57
N ASP A 224 0.77 -12.54 -27.47
CA ASP A 224 1.37 -13.56 -28.35
C ASP A 224 2.16 -14.63 -27.56
N ASN A 225 2.69 -14.27 -26.39
CA ASN A 225 3.53 -15.14 -25.58
C ASN A 225 2.85 -15.63 -24.29
N LYS A 226 1.56 -15.33 -24.09
CA LYS A 226 0.87 -15.64 -22.83
C LYS A 226 0.89 -17.13 -22.50
N ASP A 227 0.67 -17.99 -23.49
CA ASP A 227 0.60 -19.45 -23.26
C ASP A 227 2.00 -20.04 -23.08
N LYS A 228 2.96 -19.55 -23.88
CA LYS A 228 4.37 -19.97 -23.82
C LYS A 228 4.99 -19.77 -22.44
N TYR A 229 4.71 -18.63 -21.81
CA TYR A 229 5.26 -18.31 -20.48
C TYR A 229 4.23 -18.45 -19.35
N ASN A 230 3.02 -18.94 -19.63
CA ASN A 230 1.90 -18.99 -18.68
C ASN A 230 1.65 -17.64 -17.98
N ILE A 231 1.64 -16.55 -18.76
CA ILE A 231 1.36 -15.19 -18.27
C ILE A 231 -0.09 -15.15 -17.82
N ARG A 232 -0.31 -14.69 -16.59
CA ARG A 232 -1.67 -14.57 -16.02
C ARG A 232 -2.04 -13.14 -15.68
N ILE A 233 -1.06 -12.30 -15.36
CA ILE A 233 -1.27 -10.95 -14.86
C ILE A 233 -0.44 -9.97 -15.68
N VAL A 234 -1.03 -8.84 -16.05
CA VAL A 234 -0.35 -7.71 -16.70
C VAL A 234 -0.48 -6.50 -15.79
N SER A 235 0.65 -5.97 -15.33
CA SER A 235 0.74 -4.80 -14.46
C SER A 235 1.16 -3.57 -15.27
N LEU A 236 0.33 -2.53 -15.23
CA LEU A 236 0.50 -1.28 -15.93
C LEU A 236 0.55 -0.14 -14.91
N SER A 237 1.75 0.11 -14.39
CA SER A 237 2.03 1.20 -13.45
C SER A 237 2.28 2.54 -14.15
N LEU A 238 1.62 2.75 -15.29
CA LEU A 238 1.77 3.89 -16.19
C LEU A 238 0.41 4.45 -16.58
N GLY A 239 0.40 5.67 -17.08
CA GLY A 239 -0.80 6.24 -17.65
C GLY A 239 -0.59 7.59 -18.29
N SER A 240 -1.55 7.99 -19.11
CA SER A 240 -1.58 9.27 -19.80
C SER A 240 -2.94 9.93 -19.65
N LYS A 241 -3.03 11.21 -20.04
CA LYS A 241 -4.32 11.90 -20.10
C LYS A 241 -5.23 11.17 -21.10
N PRO A 242 -6.46 10.81 -20.72
CA PRO A 242 -7.41 10.17 -21.61
C PRO A 242 -7.67 10.94 -22.90
N ASN A 243 -7.90 10.21 -23.99
CA ASN A 243 -8.52 10.78 -25.18
C ASN A 243 -9.97 11.21 -24.91
N LYS A 244 -10.44 12.27 -25.59
CA LYS A 244 -11.81 12.82 -25.41
C LYS A 244 -12.90 11.76 -25.59
N ALA A 245 -12.69 10.82 -26.51
CA ALA A 245 -13.52 9.64 -26.67
C ALA A 245 -12.81 8.40 -26.10
N ALA A 246 -13.19 7.97 -24.90
CA ALA A 246 -12.59 6.81 -24.23
C ALA A 246 -12.66 5.51 -25.08
N THR A 247 -13.69 5.33 -25.90
CA THR A 247 -13.83 4.18 -26.82
C THR A 247 -12.82 4.21 -27.99
N MET A 248 -12.23 5.37 -28.27
CA MET A 248 -11.22 5.58 -29.31
C MET A 248 -9.80 5.64 -28.73
N ASP A 249 -9.65 5.48 -27.41
CA ASP A 249 -8.33 5.41 -26.78
C ASP A 249 -7.66 4.08 -27.13
N PRO A 250 -6.51 4.09 -27.81
CA PRO A 250 -5.83 2.88 -28.25
C PRO A 250 -5.37 2.02 -27.07
N LEU A 251 -4.94 2.63 -25.95
CA LEU A 251 -4.51 1.89 -24.76
C LEU A 251 -5.67 1.14 -24.13
N ILE A 252 -6.89 1.71 -24.17
CA ILE A 252 -8.10 1.05 -23.68
C ILE A 252 -8.45 -0.17 -24.51
N ARG A 253 -8.31 -0.07 -25.84
CA ARG A 253 -8.52 -1.23 -26.73
C ARG A 253 -7.49 -2.32 -26.45
N GLY A 254 -6.22 -1.96 -26.28
CA GLY A 254 -5.15 -2.90 -25.94
C GLY A 254 -5.43 -3.65 -24.63
N VAL A 255 -5.71 -2.94 -23.53
CA VAL A 255 -5.99 -3.59 -22.25
C VAL A 255 -7.28 -4.41 -22.24
N ASN A 256 -8.30 -4.00 -23.00
CA ASN A 256 -9.52 -4.77 -23.15
C ASN A 256 -9.26 -6.07 -23.94
N ALA A 257 -8.43 -6.02 -24.98
CA ALA A 257 -8.05 -7.21 -25.73
C ALA A 257 -7.29 -8.22 -24.86
N LEU A 258 -6.37 -7.74 -24.00
CA LEU A 258 -5.71 -8.60 -23.01
C LEU A 258 -6.72 -9.24 -22.06
N TRP A 259 -7.65 -8.44 -21.53
CA TRP A 259 -8.70 -8.92 -20.62
C TRP A 259 -9.58 -10.00 -21.26
N ASP A 260 -10.01 -9.77 -22.50
CA ASP A 260 -10.85 -10.69 -23.26
C ASP A 260 -10.11 -11.98 -23.63
N ASN A 261 -8.77 -11.96 -23.64
CA ASN A 261 -7.90 -13.13 -23.82
C ASN A 261 -7.43 -13.75 -22.49
N ASN A 262 -8.24 -13.62 -21.43
CA ASN A 262 -8.07 -14.27 -20.13
C ASN A 262 -6.82 -13.82 -19.34
N LEU A 263 -6.28 -12.63 -19.62
CA LEU A 263 -5.24 -12.00 -18.82
C LEU A 263 -5.84 -11.01 -17.83
N VAL A 264 -5.39 -11.07 -16.57
CA VAL A 264 -5.82 -10.12 -15.56
C VAL A 264 -5.01 -8.83 -15.72
N VAL A 265 -5.67 -7.75 -16.13
CA VAL A 265 -5.01 -6.45 -16.30
C VAL A 265 -5.25 -5.55 -15.10
N VAL A 266 -4.17 -5.04 -14.53
CA VAL A 266 -4.18 -4.11 -13.39
C VAL A 266 -3.49 -2.82 -13.82
N ALA A 267 -4.17 -1.68 -13.68
CA ALA A 267 -3.64 -0.38 -14.05
C ALA A 267 -3.74 0.64 -12.91
N ALA A 268 -2.77 1.56 -12.89
CA ALA A 268 -2.78 2.71 -11.98
C ALA A 268 -3.94 3.67 -12.28
N ALA A 269 -4.55 4.24 -11.23
CA ALA A 269 -5.58 5.25 -11.40
C ALA A 269 -5.02 6.60 -11.90
N GLY A 270 -3.76 6.90 -11.59
CA GLY A 270 -3.11 8.18 -11.89
C GLY A 270 -2.84 9.00 -10.62
N ASN A 271 -1.94 9.97 -10.75
CA ASN A 271 -1.47 10.82 -9.65
C ASN A 271 -1.92 12.28 -9.79
N SER A 272 -3.11 12.51 -10.38
CA SER A 272 -3.64 13.86 -10.67
C SER A 272 -4.80 14.27 -9.76
N GLY A 273 -4.98 13.58 -8.63
CA GLY A 273 -5.87 14.02 -7.55
C GLY A 273 -5.40 15.36 -6.93
N PRO A 274 -6.16 15.95 -5.99
CA PRO A 274 -7.41 15.45 -5.39
C PRO A 274 -8.68 15.82 -6.17
N LYS A 275 -8.55 16.46 -7.34
CA LYS A 275 -9.70 16.88 -8.15
C LYS A 275 -10.45 15.67 -8.73
N ARG A 276 -11.76 15.83 -8.92
CA ARG A 276 -12.63 14.84 -9.59
C ARG A 276 -12.27 14.71 -11.06
N SER A 277 -12.59 13.56 -11.65
CA SER A 277 -12.41 13.25 -13.09
C SER A 277 -10.96 13.32 -13.56
N THR A 278 -10.07 12.70 -12.78
CA THR A 278 -8.62 12.72 -12.98
C THR A 278 -8.03 11.34 -13.26
N ILE A 279 -8.87 10.31 -13.41
CA ILE A 279 -8.42 8.94 -13.74
C ILE A 279 -7.71 8.94 -15.10
N ALA A 280 -6.50 8.40 -15.13
CA ALA A 280 -5.68 8.30 -16.32
C ALA A 280 -6.09 7.12 -17.22
N SER A 281 -5.75 7.19 -18.50
CA SER A 281 -5.79 6.04 -19.40
C SER A 281 -4.56 5.15 -19.14
N PRO A 282 -4.69 3.80 -19.12
CA PRO A 282 -5.87 3.01 -19.46
C PRO A 282 -6.83 2.72 -18.29
N GLY A 283 -6.60 3.27 -17.10
CA GLY A 283 -7.40 3.07 -15.89
C GLY A 283 -8.88 3.48 -16.01
N ILE A 284 -9.25 4.25 -17.03
CA ILE A 284 -10.66 4.57 -17.29
C ILE A 284 -11.45 3.38 -17.89
N SER A 285 -10.79 2.31 -18.34
CA SER A 285 -11.50 1.13 -18.88
C SER A 285 -12.41 0.48 -17.83
N PRO A 286 -13.68 0.18 -18.15
CA PRO A 286 -14.59 -0.48 -17.21
C PRO A 286 -14.25 -1.96 -16.96
N LYS A 287 -13.54 -2.62 -17.89
CA LYS A 287 -13.20 -4.05 -17.79
C LYS A 287 -12.11 -4.30 -16.76
N ILE A 288 -10.98 -3.62 -16.90
CA ILE A 288 -9.77 -3.88 -16.12
C ILE A 288 -9.89 -3.45 -14.65
N ILE A 289 -8.94 -3.89 -13.82
CA ILE A 289 -8.84 -3.48 -12.42
C ILE A 289 -8.03 -2.17 -12.36
N THR A 290 -8.64 -1.13 -11.81
CA THR A 290 -7.98 0.17 -11.61
C THR A 290 -7.74 0.44 -10.15
N VAL A 291 -6.50 0.79 -9.81
CA VAL A 291 -6.02 0.86 -8.43
C VAL A 291 -5.65 2.29 -8.07
N GLY A 292 -6.33 2.85 -7.06
CA GLY A 292 -5.92 4.10 -6.41
C GLY A 292 -4.96 3.84 -5.24
N ALA A 293 -4.43 4.92 -4.66
CA ALA A 293 -3.47 4.86 -3.57
C ALA A 293 -4.10 5.30 -2.24
N SER A 294 -3.92 4.50 -1.20
CA SER A 294 -4.11 4.90 0.20
C SER A 294 -2.77 5.25 0.85
N ASP A 295 -2.84 6.12 1.85
CA ASP A 295 -1.80 6.28 2.87
C ASP A 295 -2.16 5.34 4.03
N ASP A 296 -1.28 4.40 4.33
CA ASP A 296 -1.44 3.47 5.45
C ASP A 296 -1.03 4.11 6.79
N MET A 297 -0.69 5.41 6.79
CA MET A 297 -0.31 6.20 7.96
C MET A 297 0.79 5.57 8.84
N ARG A 298 1.51 4.58 8.29
CA ARG A 298 2.49 3.74 8.99
C ARG A 298 1.90 2.84 10.07
N THR A 299 0.63 2.46 9.95
CA THR A 299 -0.10 1.57 10.86
C THR A 299 -0.58 0.32 10.11
N ILE A 300 -0.69 -0.80 10.83
CA ILE A 300 -1.22 -2.06 10.26
C ILE A 300 -2.76 -2.02 10.22
N GLU A 301 -3.36 -1.34 11.19
CA GLU A 301 -4.80 -1.26 11.34
C GLU A 301 -5.35 -0.14 10.46
N PRO A 302 -6.36 -0.41 9.63
CA PRO A 302 -6.80 0.48 8.55
C PRO A 302 -7.68 1.66 9.03
N PHE A 303 -7.74 1.92 10.34
CA PHE A 303 -8.73 2.86 10.90
C PHE A 303 -8.34 4.33 10.67
N ASP A 304 -7.05 4.62 10.57
CA ASP A 304 -6.50 5.92 10.23
C ASP A 304 -6.10 6.04 8.76
N ASP A 305 -6.17 4.94 7.98
CA ASP A 305 -5.91 4.94 6.54
C ASP A 305 -6.75 5.99 5.82
N SER A 306 -6.06 6.78 5.01
CA SER A 306 -6.67 7.83 4.19
C SER A 306 -6.37 7.61 2.72
N ILE A 307 -7.13 8.25 1.84
CA ILE A 307 -6.84 8.21 0.41
C ILE A 307 -5.75 9.24 0.14
N ALA A 308 -4.65 8.82 -0.47
CA ALA A 308 -3.56 9.73 -0.79
C ALA A 308 -4.05 10.88 -1.67
N ASP A 309 -3.66 12.11 -1.36
CA ASP A 309 -4.20 13.29 -2.04
C ASP A 309 -3.91 13.30 -3.54
N PHE A 310 -2.74 12.80 -3.95
CA PHE A 310 -2.38 12.67 -5.35
C PHE A 310 -3.22 11.60 -6.08
N SER A 311 -3.84 10.64 -5.39
CA SER A 311 -4.57 9.55 -6.04
C SER A 311 -5.71 10.12 -6.88
N SER A 312 -5.70 9.82 -8.17
CA SER A 312 -6.74 10.23 -9.11
C SER A 312 -8.11 9.68 -8.72
N ARG A 313 -9.15 10.45 -9.05
CA ARG A 313 -10.53 10.22 -8.61
C ARG A 313 -11.48 10.27 -9.81
N GLY A 314 -12.53 9.46 -9.77
CA GLY A 314 -13.63 9.52 -10.71
C GLY A 314 -14.46 10.81 -10.57
N PRO A 315 -15.59 10.90 -11.30
CA PRO A 315 -16.10 9.92 -12.24
C PRO A 315 -15.29 9.84 -13.53
N VAL A 316 -15.40 8.71 -14.22
CA VAL A 316 -15.03 8.54 -15.63
C VAL A 316 -16.27 8.75 -16.50
N GLY A 317 -16.18 9.62 -17.50
CA GLY A 317 -17.35 9.99 -18.31
C GLY A 317 -18.46 10.61 -17.44
N CYS A 318 -19.72 10.27 -17.72
CA CYS A 318 -20.86 10.82 -16.99
C CYS A 318 -20.99 10.28 -15.55
N CYS A 319 -20.70 9.00 -15.29
CA CYS A 319 -20.94 8.38 -13.98
C CYS A 319 -20.09 7.12 -13.68
N GLY A 320 -19.06 6.85 -14.47
CA GLY A 320 -18.20 5.67 -14.29
C GLY A 320 -17.46 5.72 -12.95
N LYS A 321 -17.70 4.73 -12.09
CA LYS A 321 -17.10 4.64 -10.75
C LYS A 321 -15.72 4.00 -10.84
N LYS A 322 -14.70 4.85 -10.69
CA LYS A 322 -13.28 4.50 -10.65
C LYS A 322 -12.58 5.31 -9.54
N PRO A 323 -11.52 4.79 -8.91
CA PRO A 323 -10.90 3.46 -9.13
C PRO A 323 -11.81 2.28 -8.73
N ASP A 324 -11.44 1.03 -9.04
CA ASP A 324 -12.20 -0.14 -8.59
C ASP A 324 -11.99 -0.43 -7.10
N LEU A 325 -10.77 -0.20 -6.61
CA LEU A 325 -10.33 -0.34 -5.22
C LEU A 325 -9.05 0.47 -4.99
N VAL A 326 -8.59 0.54 -3.75
CA VAL A 326 -7.30 1.15 -3.40
C VAL A 326 -6.38 0.17 -2.70
N ALA A 327 -5.08 0.46 -2.73
CA ALA A 327 -4.06 -0.25 -1.99
C ALA A 327 -3.03 0.76 -1.44
N PRO A 328 -2.21 0.40 -0.44
CA PRO A 328 -1.17 1.28 0.07
C PRO A 328 -0.28 1.80 -1.06
N GLY A 329 0.03 3.09 -1.05
CA GLY A 329 0.75 3.73 -2.15
C GLY A 329 1.61 4.89 -1.72
N VAL A 330 1.77 5.12 -0.42
CA VAL A 330 2.58 6.21 0.14
C VAL A 330 3.80 5.61 0.82
N ASN A 331 4.97 6.14 0.45
CA ASN A 331 6.27 5.79 1.04
C ASN A 331 6.65 4.30 1.01
N ILE A 332 6.19 3.54 0.02
CA ILE A 332 6.48 2.11 -0.07
C ILE A 332 7.96 1.87 -0.43
N VAL A 333 8.61 1.01 0.34
CA VAL A 333 10.02 0.63 0.15
C VAL A 333 10.09 -0.61 -0.74
N SER A 334 10.81 -0.54 -1.85
CA SER A 334 11.02 -1.72 -2.71
C SER A 334 12.40 -1.66 -3.36
N THR A 335 12.73 -2.69 -4.15
CA THR A 335 14.04 -2.87 -4.77
C THR A 335 14.44 -1.65 -5.60
N ALA A 336 15.69 -1.23 -5.44
CA ALA A 336 16.30 -0.18 -6.25
C ALA A 336 17.00 -0.77 -7.48
N THR A 337 17.39 0.09 -8.42
CA THR A 337 18.20 -0.26 -9.60
C THR A 337 19.57 0.40 -9.52
N ASP A 338 20.57 -0.21 -10.17
CA ASP A 338 21.76 0.51 -10.60
C ASP A 338 21.50 1.07 -12.01
N LYS A 339 21.26 2.38 -12.09
CA LYS A 339 20.93 3.05 -13.35
C LYS A 339 22.06 3.02 -14.37
N LYS A 340 23.30 2.76 -13.94
CA LYS A 340 24.46 2.66 -14.84
C LYS A 340 24.56 1.28 -15.49
N TYR A 341 23.91 0.27 -14.90
CA TYR A 341 23.93 -1.07 -15.44
C TYR A 341 23.09 -1.15 -16.71
N GLY A 342 23.78 -1.42 -17.82
CA GLY A 342 23.19 -1.43 -19.16
C GLY A 342 22.58 -2.76 -19.59
N GLY A 343 22.64 -3.80 -18.75
CA GLY A 343 22.23 -5.16 -19.08
C GLY A 343 23.35 -5.97 -19.75
N ASP A 344 23.73 -7.09 -19.14
CA ASP A 344 24.65 -8.06 -19.71
C ASP A 344 24.22 -9.51 -19.40
N LYS A 345 24.92 -10.47 -20.02
CA LYS A 345 24.64 -11.91 -19.92
C LYS A 345 24.97 -12.52 -18.55
N ASN A 346 25.93 -11.95 -17.84
CA ASN A 346 26.43 -12.44 -16.56
C ASN A 346 25.61 -11.88 -15.38
N GLY A 347 24.82 -10.84 -15.63
CA GLY A 347 24.16 -10.08 -14.59
C GLY A 347 25.10 -9.02 -13.99
N PRO A 348 24.57 -8.09 -13.20
CA PRO A 348 25.37 -7.11 -12.49
C PRO A 348 26.30 -7.81 -11.50
N ASP A 349 27.43 -7.19 -11.19
CA ASP A 349 28.36 -7.64 -10.15
C ASP A 349 27.63 -7.74 -8.80
N GLY A 350 27.19 -8.96 -8.49
CA GLY A 350 26.09 -9.25 -7.59
C GLY A 350 26.41 -9.18 -6.09
N ALA A 351 27.29 -8.27 -5.66
CA ALA A 351 27.81 -8.26 -4.29
C ALA A 351 27.69 -6.94 -3.52
N ASN A 352 27.58 -5.76 -4.15
CA ASN A 352 27.49 -4.51 -3.39
C ASN A 352 26.65 -3.47 -4.11
N MET A 353 25.34 -3.55 -3.91
CA MET A 353 24.45 -2.42 -4.17
C MET A 353 24.40 -1.56 -2.90
N PRO A 354 24.99 -0.35 -2.88
CA PRO A 354 25.08 0.44 -1.64
C PRO A 354 23.70 0.86 -1.11
N LYS A 355 22.73 0.97 -2.00
CA LYS A 355 21.33 1.32 -1.71
C LYS A 355 20.41 0.33 -2.43
N PRO A 356 20.20 -0.88 -1.87
CA PRO A 356 19.41 -1.93 -2.53
C PRO A 356 17.91 -1.66 -2.53
N TYR A 357 17.46 -0.67 -1.76
CA TYR A 357 16.07 -0.30 -1.66
C TYR A 357 15.89 1.20 -1.85
N ARG A 358 14.72 1.58 -2.37
CA ARG A 358 14.28 2.96 -2.50
C ARG A 358 12.82 3.08 -2.10
N THR A 359 12.45 4.28 -1.67
CA THR A 359 11.08 4.63 -1.29
C THR A 359 10.39 5.36 -2.44
N MET A 360 9.14 5.00 -2.73
CA MET A 360 8.31 5.68 -3.74
C MET A 360 6.87 5.81 -3.27
N SER A 361 6.19 6.84 -3.78
CA SER A 361 4.76 7.07 -3.57
C SER A 361 4.07 7.24 -4.93
N GLY A 362 2.89 6.67 -5.09
CA GLY A 362 2.12 6.77 -6.32
C GLY A 362 1.10 5.64 -6.46
N THR A 363 0.07 5.86 -7.28
CA THR A 363 -0.84 4.77 -7.69
C THR A 363 -0.09 3.68 -8.47
N SER A 364 1.01 4.05 -9.14
CA SER A 364 1.94 3.14 -9.79
C SER A 364 2.62 2.15 -8.84
N VAL A 365 2.63 2.45 -7.54
CA VAL A 365 3.16 1.61 -6.47
C VAL A 365 2.06 0.75 -5.83
N SER A 366 0.83 1.26 -5.78
CA SER A 366 -0.35 0.50 -5.35
C SER A 366 -0.74 -0.60 -6.34
N THR A 367 -0.58 -0.36 -7.65
CA THR A 367 -0.86 -1.33 -8.72
C THR A 367 -0.13 -2.68 -8.51
N PRO A 368 1.21 -2.74 -8.33
CA PRO A 368 1.91 -4.00 -8.12
C PRO A 368 1.54 -4.71 -6.82
N ILE A 369 1.09 -4.00 -5.78
CA ILE A 369 0.57 -4.64 -4.56
C ILE A 369 -0.64 -5.50 -4.93
N VAL A 370 -1.59 -4.93 -5.68
CA VAL A 370 -2.79 -5.64 -6.14
C VAL A 370 -2.43 -6.77 -7.10
N SER A 371 -1.48 -6.57 -8.02
CA SER A 371 -0.96 -7.64 -8.89
C SER A 371 -0.39 -8.81 -8.09
N GLY A 372 0.37 -8.54 -7.02
CA GLY A 372 0.86 -9.57 -6.13
C GLY A 372 -0.27 -10.29 -5.38
N CYS A 373 -1.27 -9.57 -4.87
CA CYS A 373 -2.44 -10.18 -4.24
C CYS A 373 -3.17 -11.12 -5.22
N ILE A 374 -3.29 -10.73 -6.48
CA ILE A 374 -3.88 -11.57 -7.54
C ILE A 374 -3.02 -12.81 -7.80
N ALA A 375 -1.68 -12.69 -7.76
CA ALA A 375 -0.80 -13.85 -7.89
C ALA A 375 -1.01 -14.86 -6.77
N LEU A 376 -1.15 -14.40 -5.52
CA LEU A 376 -1.50 -15.27 -4.39
C LEU A 376 -2.87 -15.96 -4.60
N ILE A 377 -3.89 -15.20 -5.04
CA ILE A 377 -5.23 -15.73 -5.32
C ILE A 377 -5.19 -16.79 -6.43
N LEU A 378 -4.43 -16.54 -7.50
CA LEU A 378 -4.32 -17.44 -8.64
C LEU A 378 -3.53 -18.70 -8.35
N GLU A 379 -2.58 -18.65 -7.41
CA GLU A 379 -1.93 -19.87 -6.93
C GLU A 379 -2.94 -20.76 -6.18
N LYS A 380 -3.80 -20.15 -5.34
CA LYS A 380 -4.86 -20.88 -4.62
C LYS A 380 -5.98 -21.36 -5.53
N TYR A 381 -6.38 -20.55 -6.52
CA TYR A 381 -7.51 -20.79 -7.40
C TYR A 381 -7.09 -20.58 -8.87
N PRO A 382 -6.37 -21.53 -9.48
CA PRO A 382 -5.73 -21.35 -10.78
C PRO A 382 -6.70 -21.17 -11.95
N SER A 383 -7.93 -21.68 -11.84
CA SER A 383 -8.97 -21.61 -12.87
C SER A 383 -9.75 -20.30 -12.92
N LEU A 384 -9.55 -19.37 -11.97
CA LEU A 384 -10.32 -18.12 -11.95
C LEU A 384 -10.04 -17.27 -13.19
N THR A 385 -11.11 -16.76 -13.78
CA THR A 385 -11.05 -15.80 -14.89
C THR A 385 -10.80 -14.37 -14.39
N PRO A 386 -10.38 -13.43 -15.25
CA PRO A 386 -10.26 -12.02 -14.89
C PRO A 386 -11.54 -11.43 -14.27
N ASN A 387 -12.72 -11.83 -14.77
CA ASN A 387 -14.00 -11.37 -14.24
C ASN A 387 -14.25 -11.90 -12.82
N ASP A 388 -13.90 -13.16 -12.55
CA ASP A 388 -14.05 -13.75 -11.22
C ASP A 388 -13.11 -13.07 -10.22
N ILE A 389 -11.87 -12.83 -10.62
CA ILE A 389 -10.87 -12.12 -9.81
C ILE A 389 -11.34 -10.71 -9.49
N LYS A 390 -11.81 -9.95 -10.50
CA LYS A 390 -12.32 -8.59 -10.26
C LYS A 390 -13.51 -8.58 -9.30
N LYS A 391 -14.44 -9.53 -9.44
CA LYS A 391 -15.57 -9.68 -8.51
C LYS A 391 -15.09 -10.02 -7.10
N LEU A 392 -14.13 -10.94 -6.98
CA LEU A 392 -13.56 -11.39 -5.71
C LEU A 392 -12.87 -10.24 -4.98
N LEU A 393 -11.98 -9.50 -5.67
CA LEU A 393 -11.28 -8.35 -5.12
C LEU A 393 -12.25 -7.27 -4.63
N LYS A 394 -13.29 -6.96 -5.41
CA LYS A 394 -14.31 -5.96 -5.06
C LYS A 394 -15.17 -6.33 -3.86
N LYS A 395 -15.24 -7.62 -3.51
CA LYS A 395 -15.88 -8.11 -2.27
C LYS A 395 -14.91 -8.12 -1.10
N SER A 396 -13.60 -8.09 -1.37
CA SER A 396 -12.54 -8.25 -0.39
C SER A 396 -11.84 -6.94 -0.06
N THR A 397 -12.64 -5.97 0.38
CA THR A 397 -12.17 -4.63 0.71
C THR A 397 -12.61 -4.17 2.09
N ILE A 398 -11.84 -3.27 2.70
CA ILE A 398 -12.18 -2.51 3.89
C ILE A 398 -12.69 -1.15 3.42
N ASN A 399 -13.89 -0.77 3.87
CA ASN A 399 -14.50 0.51 3.52
C ASN A 399 -13.84 1.63 4.34
N LEU A 400 -13.23 2.60 3.68
CA LEU A 400 -12.58 3.78 4.29
C LEU A 400 -13.54 4.98 4.44
N ASN A 401 -14.85 4.76 4.35
CA ASN A 401 -15.90 5.78 4.47
C ASN A 401 -15.74 6.96 3.50
N LYS A 402 -15.28 6.69 2.27
CA LYS A 402 -15.20 7.67 1.17
C LYS A 402 -16.16 7.34 0.03
N SER A 403 -16.37 8.28 -0.88
CA SER A 403 -17.15 8.03 -2.10
C SER A 403 -16.52 6.92 -2.96
N GLU A 404 -17.33 6.12 -3.66
CA GLU A 404 -16.84 5.13 -4.63
C GLU A 404 -16.06 5.77 -5.80
N TYR A 405 -16.19 7.08 -6.04
CA TYR A 405 -15.34 7.83 -6.97
C TYR A 405 -13.91 8.08 -6.46
N VAL A 406 -13.65 7.78 -5.19
CA VAL A 406 -12.37 8.03 -4.53
C VAL A 406 -11.73 6.72 -4.10
N GLN A 407 -12.45 5.89 -3.36
CA GLN A 407 -11.93 4.62 -2.83
C GLN A 407 -12.32 3.39 -3.66
N GLY A 408 -13.19 3.54 -4.68
CA GLY A 408 -13.81 2.39 -5.31
C GLY A 408 -14.62 1.57 -4.32
N LYS A 409 -14.32 0.27 -4.21
CA LYS A 409 -14.90 -0.62 -3.19
C LYS A 409 -14.17 -0.58 -1.85
N GLY A 410 -13.09 0.17 -1.73
CA GLY A 410 -12.31 0.30 -0.50
C GLY A 410 -10.89 -0.25 -0.64
N LEU A 411 -10.20 -0.33 0.49
CA LEU A 411 -8.84 -0.84 0.62
C LEU A 411 -8.82 -2.36 0.46
N ILE A 412 -8.00 -2.89 -0.44
CA ILE A 412 -7.85 -4.34 -0.63
C ILE A 412 -7.42 -5.03 0.67
N SER A 413 -8.07 -6.15 1.00
CA SER A 413 -7.71 -6.98 2.14
C SER A 413 -7.94 -8.46 1.83
N LEU A 414 -6.87 -9.25 1.79
CA LEU A 414 -6.92 -10.70 1.60
C LEU A 414 -7.43 -11.45 2.83
N LYS A 415 -7.46 -10.81 4.02
CA LYS A 415 -7.98 -11.40 5.27
C LYS A 415 -9.41 -11.93 5.08
N LYS A 416 -10.24 -11.13 4.39
CA LYS A 416 -11.64 -11.48 4.06
C LYS A 416 -11.80 -12.67 3.10
N LEU A 417 -10.76 -13.08 2.37
CA LEU A 417 -10.79 -14.26 1.48
C LEU A 417 -10.33 -15.54 2.17
N ASN A 418 -9.75 -15.43 3.37
CA ASN A 418 -9.37 -16.57 4.19
C ASN A 418 -10.50 -17.05 5.11
N GLY A 419 -11.66 -16.38 5.12
CA GLY A 419 -12.73 -16.66 6.09
C GLY A 419 -12.40 -16.19 7.50
N GLN A 420 -11.52 -15.20 7.64
CA GLN A 420 -11.16 -14.51 8.89
C GLN A 420 -11.86 -13.17 9.00
#